data_AF-A0A1Y0HHI3-F1
#
_entry.id   AF-A0A1Y0HHI3-F1
#
_cell.length_a   1.000
_cell.length_b   1.000
_cell.length_c   1.000
_cell.angle_alpha   90.00
_cell.angle_beta   90.00
_cell.angle_gamma   90.00
#
_symmetry.space_group_name_H-M   'P 1'
#
loop_
_entity.id
_entity.type
_entity.pdbx_description
1 polymer ?
#
loop_
_entity_poly.entity_id
_entity_poly.type
_entity_poly.pdbx_seq_one_letter_code
_entity_poly.pdbx_strand_id
1 'polypeptide(L)'
;MKDDEIYTQLFQFSRPTFFKWKREKVPVMQLISKYFLKEDLEEFLQKGFISKFEKFEDYHLDPVFEDYVIQNLKRINRLDRSIFNIIFPTPEFITRHLKQLEEQDLNNLTVKNAKERFKAFLLSVKLSKIWDTEAKRKTVIQAVDSHFSDIEIYLIMKYPEKFIS
;
A
#
# COMPACT_ATOMS: atom_id res chain seq x y z
N MET A 1 25.44 -13.04 -11.88
CA MET A 1 26.00 -13.15 -10.51
C MET A 1 25.81 -14.58 -10.00
N LYS A 2 26.54 -15.03 -8.97
CA LYS A 2 26.24 -16.30 -8.30
C LYS A 2 25.20 -16.09 -7.20
N ASP A 3 24.45 -17.14 -6.82
CA ASP A 3 23.41 -17.03 -5.78
C ASP A 3 23.98 -16.45 -4.48
N ASP A 4 25.15 -16.91 -4.05
CA ASP A 4 25.79 -16.39 -2.85
C ASP A 4 26.12 -14.89 -2.95
N GLU A 5 26.52 -14.40 -4.12
CA GLU A 5 26.76 -12.96 -4.36
C GLU A 5 25.44 -12.17 -4.31
N ILE A 6 24.38 -12.69 -4.92
CA ILE A 6 23.07 -12.03 -4.94
C ILE A 6 22.54 -11.88 -3.52
N TYR A 7 22.48 -12.97 -2.77
CA TYR A 7 21.93 -12.94 -1.42
C TYR A 7 22.81 -12.07 -0.51
N THR A 8 24.13 -12.18 -0.58
CA THR A 8 25.03 -11.37 0.28
C THR A 8 24.85 -9.87 0.05
N GLN A 9 24.59 -9.45 -1.19
CA GLN A 9 24.23 -8.07 -1.50
C GLN A 9 22.81 -7.69 -1.06
N LEU A 10 21.81 -8.56 -1.25
CA LEU A 10 20.42 -8.30 -0.84
C LEU A 10 20.28 -8.09 0.67
N PHE A 11 20.95 -8.93 1.45
CA PHE A 11 20.80 -8.97 2.90
C PHE A 11 21.96 -8.34 3.66
N GLN A 12 22.98 -7.83 2.95
CA GLN A 12 24.15 -7.16 3.53
C GLN A 12 24.83 -8.02 4.61
N PHE A 13 24.97 -9.30 4.30
CA PHE A 13 25.51 -10.31 5.21
C PHE A 13 26.65 -11.09 4.57
N SER A 14 27.45 -11.76 5.40
CA SER A 14 28.65 -12.45 4.92
C SER A 14 28.32 -13.71 4.13
N ARG A 15 29.22 -14.08 3.20
CA ARG A 15 29.13 -15.32 2.41
C ARG A 15 29.00 -16.60 3.27
N PRO A 16 29.72 -16.76 4.41
CA PRO A 16 29.47 -17.86 5.34
C PRO A 16 28.03 -17.90 5.86
N THR A 17 27.44 -16.74 6.15
CA THR A 17 26.06 -16.66 6.65
C THR A 17 25.06 -17.11 5.59
N PHE A 18 25.31 -16.82 4.30
CA PHE A 18 24.51 -17.37 3.20
C PHE A 18 24.50 -18.90 3.21
N PHE A 19 25.66 -19.55 3.28
CA PHE A 19 25.72 -21.02 3.29
C PHE A 19 25.06 -21.62 4.53
N LYS A 20 25.19 -20.95 5.68
CA LYS A 20 24.47 -21.34 6.90
C LYS A 20 22.95 -21.28 6.68
N TRP A 21 22.43 -20.16 6.20
CA TRP A 21 21.00 -19.97 5.99
C TRP A 21 20.43 -20.90 4.90
N LYS A 22 21.20 -21.15 3.84
CA LYS A 22 20.85 -22.11 2.79
C LYS A 22 20.70 -23.53 3.35
N ARG A 23 21.63 -23.95 4.22
CA ARG A 23 21.59 -25.25 4.90
C ARG A 23 20.44 -25.34 5.91
N GLU A 24 20.22 -24.28 6.67
CA GLU A 24 19.14 -24.18 7.68
C GLU A 24 17.76 -23.97 7.06
N LYS A 25 17.68 -23.81 5.73
CA LYS A 25 16.43 -23.58 5.00
C LYS A 25 15.64 -22.41 5.58
N VAL A 26 16.32 -21.31 5.90
CA VAL A 26 15.70 -20.14 6.53
C VAL A 26 14.51 -19.67 5.69
N PRO A 27 13.32 -19.45 6.29
CA PRO A 27 12.08 -19.19 5.55
C PRO A 27 12.19 -18.06 4.53
N VAL A 28 12.92 -16.99 4.85
CA VAL A 28 13.11 -15.85 3.93
C VAL A 28 13.81 -16.25 2.63
N MET A 29 14.78 -17.16 2.68
CA MET A 29 15.46 -17.66 1.47
C MET A 29 14.53 -18.52 0.62
N GLN A 30 13.67 -19.31 1.26
CA GLN A 30 12.68 -20.12 0.57
C GLN A 30 11.62 -19.26 -0.11
N LEU A 31 11.17 -18.20 0.55
CA LEU A 31 10.22 -17.24 -0.03
C LEU A 31 10.83 -16.54 -1.24
N ILE A 32 12.06 -16.05 -1.12
CA ILE A 32 12.71 -15.36 -2.24
C ILE A 32 12.87 -16.28 -3.44
N SER A 33 13.42 -17.49 -3.24
CA SER A 33 13.59 -18.46 -4.32
C SER A 33 12.28 -18.99 -4.92
N LYS A 34 11.16 -18.91 -4.17
CA LYS A 34 9.83 -19.29 -4.66
C LYS A 34 9.22 -18.24 -5.59
N TYR A 35 9.38 -16.96 -5.26
CA TYR A 35 8.65 -15.86 -5.93
C TYR A 35 9.50 -15.05 -6.92
N PHE A 36 10.83 -15.12 -6.80
CA PHE A 36 11.74 -14.37 -7.64
C PHE A 36 12.70 -15.33 -8.36
N LEU A 37 12.79 -15.15 -9.67
CA LEU A 37 13.84 -15.73 -10.47
C LEU A 37 15.15 -15.00 -10.15
N LYS A 38 16.26 -15.66 -10.49
CA LYS A 38 17.59 -15.09 -10.29
C LYS A 38 17.74 -13.76 -11.03
N GLU A 39 17.22 -13.69 -12.25
CA GLU A 39 17.25 -12.51 -13.11
C GLU A 39 16.49 -11.34 -12.47
N ASP A 40 15.41 -11.62 -11.74
CA ASP A 40 14.66 -10.58 -11.00
C ASP A 40 15.50 -9.99 -9.86
N LEU A 41 16.22 -10.84 -9.14
CA LEU A 41 17.07 -10.40 -8.03
C LEU A 41 18.29 -9.61 -8.53
N GLU A 42 18.88 -10.05 -9.64
CA GLU A 42 19.96 -9.30 -10.30
C GLU A 42 19.48 -7.94 -10.80
N GLU A 43 18.27 -7.89 -11.38
CA GLU A 43 17.65 -6.65 -11.82
C GLU A 43 17.40 -5.69 -10.65
N PHE A 44 16.85 -6.20 -9.54
CA PHE A 44 16.63 -5.41 -8.34
C PHE A 44 17.93 -4.82 -7.78
N LEU A 45 19.01 -5.60 -7.73
CA LEU A 45 20.31 -5.13 -7.26
C LEU A 45 20.92 -4.06 -8.17
N GLN A 46 20.63 -4.08 -9.47
CA GLN A 46 21.16 -3.11 -10.43
C GLN A 46 20.33 -1.83 -10.50
N LYS A 47 19.00 -1.95 -10.50
CA LYS A 47 18.07 -0.85 -10.78
C LYS A 47 17.35 -0.31 -9.54
N GLY A 48 17.35 -1.07 -8.45
CA GLY A 48 16.53 -0.80 -7.26
C GLY A 48 15.06 -1.22 -7.41
N PHE A 49 14.67 -1.77 -8.56
CA PHE A 49 13.33 -2.26 -8.85
C PHE A 49 13.40 -3.44 -9.83
N ILE A 50 12.28 -4.13 -10.02
CA ILE A 50 12.15 -5.27 -10.93
C ILE A 50 11.15 -4.89 -12.02
N SER A 51 11.60 -4.83 -13.28
CA SER A 51 10.81 -4.28 -14.39
C SER A 51 9.60 -5.13 -14.73
N LYS A 52 9.68 -6.46 -14.51
CA LYS A 52 8.49 -7.30 -14.69
C LYS A 52 7.37 -6.85 -13.78
N PHE A 53 7.67 -6.23 -12.64
CA PHE A 53 6.64 -5.69 -11.77
C PHE A 53 6.19 -4.27 -12.13
N GLU A 54 6.96 -3.50 -12.91
CA GLU A 54 6.56 -2.17 -13.39
C GLU A 54 5.44 -2.24 -14.44
N LYS A 55 5.39 -3.31 -15.23
CA LYS A 55 4.43 -3.47 -16.35
C LYS A 55 3.01 -3.84 -15.94
N PHE A 56 2.82 -4.23 -14.70
CA PHE A 56 1.49 -4.47 -14.19
C PHE A 56 0.97 -3.12 -13.69
N GLU A 57 0.43 -2.37 -14.64
CA GLU A 57 -0.19 -1.09 -14.36
C GLU A 57 -1.48 -1.24 -13.54
N ASP A 58 -2.00 -2.48 -13.45
CA ASP A 58 -3.24 -2.87 -12.78
C ASP A 58 -3.03 -4.13 -11.91
N TYR A 59 -2.35 -4.03 -10.78
CA TYR A 59 -2.41 -5.12 -9.80
C TYR A 59 -3.60 -4.97 -8.89
N HIS A 60 -4.45 -5.98 -8.90
CA HIS A 60 -5.20 -6.33 -7.71
C HIS A 60 -4.24 -7.00 -6.72
N LEU A 61 -4.24 -6.49 -5.49
CA LEU A 61 -3.46 -7.06 -4.41
C LEU A 61 -3.93 -8.49 -4.11
N ASP A 62 -2.98 -9.37 -3.79
CA ASP A 62 -3.30 -10.71 -3.30
C ASP A 62 -4.13 -10.60 -1.99
N PRO A 63 -5.22 -11.37 -1.81
CA PRO A 63 -6.09 -11.26 -0.64
C PRO A 63 -5.38 -11.44 0.71
N VAL A 64 -4.32 -12.25 0.79
CA VAL A 64 -3.53 -12.43 2.01
C VAL A 64 -2.73 -11.17 2.33
N PHE A 65 -2.19 -10.54 1.29
CA PHE A 65 -1.48 -9.27 1.44
C PHE A 65 -2.43 -8.12 1.77
N GLU A 66 -3.62 -8.08 1.15
CA GLU A 66 -4.68 -7.11 1.50
C GLU A 66 -5.00 -7.20 3.00
N ASP A 67 -5.24 -8.40 3.53
CA ASP A 67 -5.57 -8.59 4.95
C ASP A 67 -4.41 -8.18 5.87
N TYR A 68 -3.17 -8.52 5.52
CA TYR A 68 -1.98 -8.09 6.26
C TYR A 68 -1.88 -6.57 6.35
N VAL A 69 -2.05 -5.85 5.24
CA VAL A 69 -1.98 -4.39 5.24
C VAL A 69 -3.14 -3.78 6.02
N ILE A 70 -4.36 -4.29 5.86
CA ILE A 70 -5.53 -3.84 6.66
C ILE A 70 -5.27 -4.01 8.16
N GLN A 71 -4.72 -5.15 8.58
CA GLN A 71 -4.38 -5.38 9.98
C GLN A 71 -3.29 -4.41 10.48
N ASN A 72 -2.29 -4.09 9.66
CA ASN A 72 -1.26 -3.12 10.01
C ASN A 72 -1.82 -1.69 10.07
N LEU A 73 -2.69 -1.30 9.12
CA LEU A 73 -3.39 -0.02 9.15
C LEU A 73 -4.23 0.13 10.41
N LYS A 74 -4.95 -0.91 10.84
CA LYS A 74 -5.68 -0.91 12.12
C LYS A 74 -4.76 -0.71 13.33
N ARG A 75 -3.51 -1.17 13.25
CA ARG A 75 -2.50 -0.99 14.30
C ARG A 75 -1.87 0.41 14.24
N ILE A 76 -1.55 0.93 13.06
CA ILE A 76 -1.02 2.29 12.84
C ILE A 76 -2.08 3.35 13.15
N ASN A 77 -3.38 3.05 12.98
CA ASN A 77 -4.50 3.85 13.48
C ASN A 77 -4.48 4.07 15.00
N ARG A 78 -3.58 3.42 15.76
CA ARG A 78 -3.31 3.80 17.15
C ARG A 78 -2.30 4.93 17.32
N LEU A 79 -1.41 5.16 16.35
CA LEU A 79 -0.31 6.13 16.47
C LEU A 79 -0.66 7.53 15.94
N ASP A 80 -1.60 7.67 14.99
CA ASP A 80 -2.11 9.00 14.60
C ASP A 80 -3.60 9.04 14.27
N ARG A 81 -4.43 8.76 15.30
CA ARG A 81 -5.89 8.97 15.24
C ARG A 81 -6.26 10.39 14.82
N SER A 82 -5.38 11.37 15.07
CA SER A 82 -5.68 12.76 14.76
C SER A 82 -5.75 12.99 13.26
N ILE A 83 -4.78 12.46 12.50
CA ILE A 83 -4.77 12.53 11.03
C ILE A 83 -5.87 11.68 10.43
N PHE A 84 -6.07 10.46 10.93
CA PHE A 84 -7.16 9.61 10.45
C PHE A 84 -8.53 10.29 10.67
N ASN A 85 -8.76 10.93 11.82
CA ASN A 85 -9.99 11.68 12.08
C ASN A 85 -10.07 13.01 11.29
N ILE A 86 -8.95 13.60 10.88
CA ILE A 86 -8.94 14.75 9.98
C ILE A 86 -9.47 14.33 8.59
N ILE A 87 -9.05 13.16 8.10
CA ILE A 87 -9.40 12.63 6.77
C ILE A 87 -10.71 11.84 6.78
N PHE A 88 -11.06 11.19 7.90
CA PHE A 88 -12.24 10.35 8.08
C PHE A 88 -12.93 10.72 9.40
N PRO A 89 -13.60 11.89 9.45
CA PRO A 89 -14.07 12.52 10.68
C PRO A 89 -15.13 11.72 11.41
N THR A 90 -15.89 10.89 10.69
CA THR A 90 -16.80 9.96 11.31
C THR A 90 -16.87 8.63 10.52
N PRO A 91 -17.15 7.50 11.17
CA PRO A 91 -17.39 6.24 10.45
C PRO A 91 -18.57 6.34 9.45
N GLU A 92 -19.55 7.20 9.74
CA GLU A 92 -20.65 7.53 8.80
C GLU A 92 -20.16 8.29 7.58
N PHE A 93 -19.07 9.05 7.67
CA PHE A 93 -18.45 9.73 6.54
C PHE A 93 -17.96 8.72 5.50
N ILE A 94 -17.17 7.73 5.96
CA ILE A 94 -16.69 6.60 5.15
C ILE A 94 -17.90 5.88 4.55
N THR A 95 -18.88 5.52 5.39
CA THR A 95 -20.05 4.75 4.97
C THR A 95 -20.94 5.49 3.97
N ARG A 96 -21.13 6.81 4.13
CA ARG A 96 -22.06 7.59 3.31
C ARG A 96 -21.44 7.99 1.98
N HIS A 97 -20.16 8.35 1.97
CA HIS A 97 -19.54 8.94 0.78
C HIS A 97 -18.68 7.94 0.01
N LEU A 98 -17.98 7.01 0.65
CA LEU A 98 -17.22 5.99 -0.10
C LEU A 98 -18.13 4.90 -0.67
N LYS A 99 -19.28 4.61 -0.05
CA LYS A 99 -20.31 3.76 -0.68
C LYS A 99 -21.01 4.42 -1.88
N GLN A 100 -20.87 5.74 -2.05
CA GLN A 100 -21.39 6.46 -3.22
C GLN A 100 -20.40 6.45 -4.39
N LEU A 101 -19.18 5.93 -4.22
CA LEU A 101 -18.32 5.64 -5.36
C LEU A 101 -19.07 4.65 -6.27
N GLU A 102 -19.27 5.04 -7.52
CA GLU A 102 -19.99 4.21 -8.48
C GLU A 102 -19.27 2.87 -8.65
N GLU A 103 -20.01 1.78 -8.90
CA GLU A 103 -19.40 0.47 -9.17
C GLU A 103 -18.37 0.55 -10.31
N GLN A 104 -18.57 1.43 -11.28
CA GLN A 104 -17.61 1.67 -12.36
C GLN A 104 -16.31 2.35 -11.89
N ASP A 105 -16.37 3.20 -10.87
CA ASP A 105 -15.17 3.84 -10.29
C ASP A 105 -14.37 2.88 -9.41
N LEU A 106 -15.05 1.96 -8.72
CA LEU A 106 -14.42 0.90 -7.93
C LEU A 106 -13.84 -0.21 -8.82
N ASN A 107 -14.52 -0.57 -9.90
CA ASN A 107 -14.05 -1.61 -10.82
C ASN A 107 -12.78 -1.21 -11.59
N ASN A 108 -12.56 0.10 -11.80
CA ASN A 108 -11.36 0.66 -12.44
C ASN A 108 -10.35 1.21 -11.42
N LEU A 109 -10.58 0.98 -10.12
CA LEU A 109 -9.66 1.39 -9.07
C LEU A 109 -8.46 0.45 -9.07
N THR A 110 -7.28 1.04 -9.17
CA THR A 110 -6.00 0.33 -9.11
C THR A 110 -5.15 0.99 -8.04
N VAL A 111 -4.17 0.26 -7.51
CA VAL A 111 -3.26 0.84 -6.50
C VAL A 111 -2.66 2.15 -7.02
N LYS A 112 -2.11 2.14 -8.24
CA LYS A 112 -1.43 3.28 -8.87
C LYS A 112 -2.30 4.54 -8.98
N ASN A 113 -3.62 4.39 -9.19
CA ASN A 113 -4.52 5.53 -9.37
C ASN A 113 -5.32 5.89 -8.10
N ALA A 114 -5.12 5.16 -7.00
CA ALA A 114 -5.95 5.27 -5.82
C ALA A 114 -5.89 6.64 -5.15
N LYS A 115 -4.70 7.20 -4.92
CA LYS A 115 -4.57 8.56 -4.35
C LYS A 115 -5.22 9.62 -5.23
N GLU A 116 -4.94 9.61 -6.53
CA GLU A 116 -5.50 10.60 -7.45
C GLU A 116 -7.02 10.51 -7.51
N ARG A 117 -7.58 9.31 -7.59
CA ARG A 117 -9.04 9.09 -7.53
C ARG A 117 -9.62 9.52 -6.19
N PHE A 118 -8.96 9.22 -5.08
CA PHE A 118 -9.42 9.66 -3.76
C PHE A 118 -9.38 11.18 -3.61
N LYS A 119 -8.34 11.86 -4.11
CA LYS A 119 -8.27 13.33 -4.14
C LYS A 119 -9.37 13.93 -4.99
N ALA A 120 -9.62 13.39 -6.19
CA ALA A 120 -10.73 13.82 -7.04
C ALA A 120 -12.08 13.65 -6.35
N PHE A 121 -12.27 12.50 -5.68
CA PHE A 121 -13.44 12.24 -4.85
C PHE A 121 -13.59 13.28 -3.73
N LEU A 122 -12.54 13.54 -2.94
CA LEU A 122 -12.53 14.55 -1.89
C LEU A 122 -12.84 15.96 -2.43
N LEU A 123 -12.49 16.28 -3.67
CA LEU A 123 -12.85 17.56 -4.28
C LEU A 123 -14.32 17.61 -4.72
N SER A 124 -14.85 16.48 -5.20
CA SER A 124 -16.21 16.35 -5.74
C SER A 124 -17.31 16.33 -4.67
N VAL A 125 -17.04 15.78 -3.49
CA VAL A 125 -18.06 15.62 -2.46
C VAL A 125 -18.34 16.97 -1.78
N LYS A 126 -19.63 17.27 -1.54
CA LYS A 126 -20.04 18.30 -0.58
C LYS A 126 -19.85 17.75 0.82
N LEU A 127 -18.63 17.89 1.30
CA LEU A 127 -18.19 17.38 2.58
C LEU A 127 -18.88 18.20 3.68
N SER A 128 -19.12 17.57 4.82
CA SER A 128 -19.85 18.20 5.94
C SER A 128 -19.25 19.56 6.34
N LYS A 129 -19.96 20.34 7.17
CA LYS A 129 -19.50 21.66 7.71
C LYS A 129 -18.04 21.69 8.22
N ILE A 130 -17.46 20.55 8.54
CA ILE A 130 -16.08 20.41 9.02
C ILE A 130 -15.07 20.78 7.91
N TRP A 131 -15.39 20.58 6.63
CA TRP A 131 -14.46 20.68 5.47
C TRP A 131 -14.84 21.75 4.43
N ASP A 132 -15.73 22.66 4.79
CA ASP A 132 -16.38 23.56 3.83
C ASP A 132 -15.49 24.71 3.32
N THR A 133 -14.26 24.80 3.82
CA THR A 133 -13.28 25.82 3.40
C THR A 133 -12.19 25.21 2.55
N GLU A 134 -11.80 25.90 1.47
CA GLU A 134 -10.71 25.51 0.57
C GLU A 134 -9.41 25.19 1.31
N ALA A 135 -9.07 25.96 2.35
CA ALA A 135 -7.89 25.75 3.18
C ALA A 135 -7.89 24.36 3.85
N LYS A 136 -9.02 23.96 4.46
CA LYS A 136 -9.15 22.65 5.10
C LYS A 136 -9.10 21.51 4.09
N ARG A 137 -9.68 21.69 2.88
CA ARG A 137 -9.58 20.69 1.81
C ARG A 137 -8.12 20.47 1.39
N LYS A 138 -7.34 21.55 1.25
CA LYS A 138 -5.89 21.45 0.97
C LYS A 138 -5.16 20.72 2.09
N THR A 139 -5.47 20.98 3.35
CA THR A 139 -4.88 20.26 4.49
C THR A 139 -5.18 18.76 4.46
N VAL A 140 -6.43 18.37 4.15
CA VAL A 140 -6.81 16.95 4.03
C VAL A 140 -6.07 16.28 2.87
N ILE A 141 -6.01 16.93 1.71
CA ILE A 141 -5.27 16.43 0.54
C ILE A 141 -3.78 16.27 0.86
N GLN A 142 -3.17 17.27 1.50
CA GLN A 142 -1.77 17.21 1.90
C GLN A 142 -1.51 16.09 2.92
N ALA A 143 -2.46 15.85 3.83
CA ALA A 143 -2.37 14.74 4.78
C ALA A 143 -2.44 13.38 4.08
N VAL A 144 -3.31 13.22 3.08
CA VAL A 144 -3.36 12.02 2.23
C VAL A 144 -2.01 11.79 1.53
N ASP A 145 -1.45 12.83 0.91
CA ASP A 145 -0.19 12.69 0.19
C ASP A 145 0.99 12.35 1.12
N SER A 146 0.99 12.91 2.34
CA SER A 146 2.12 12.82 3.28
C SER A 146 2.08 11.61 4.21
N HIS A 147 0.90 11.06 4.50
CA HIS A 147 0.73 10.03 5.54
C HIS A 147 0.15 8.70 5.04
N PHE A 148 -0.38 8.66 3.81
CA PHE A 148 -0.90 7.44 3.22
C PHE A 148 -0.10 7.10 1.97
N SER A 149 0.04 5.82 1.70
CA SER A 149 0.50 5.27 0.43
C SER A 149 -0.69 4.97 -0.48
N ASP A 150 -0.40 4.77 -1.76
CA ASP A 150 -1.39 4.36 -2.76
C ASP A 150 -2.12 3.07 -2.38
N ILE A 151 -1.40 2.11 -1.80
CA ILE A 151 -1.95 0.83 -1.32
C ILE A 151 -2.96 1.06 -0.20
N GLU A 152 -2.65 1.95 0.74
CA GLU A 152 -3.52 2.21 1.89
C GLU A 152 -4.81 2.91 1.45
N ILE A 153 -4.70 3.90 0.55
CA ILE A 153 -5.89 4.55 -0.03
C ILE A 153 -6.72 3.57 -0.86
N TYR A 154 -6.07 2.72 -1.66
CA TYR A 154 -6.75 1.66 -2.43
C TYR A 154 -7.58 0.77 -1.50
N LEU A 155 -6.98 0.29 -0.40
CA LEU A 155 -7.67 -0.58 0.56
C LEU A 155 -8.81 0.14 1.30
N ILE A 156 -8.64 1.41 1.65
CA ILE A 156 -9.69 2.22 2.30
C ILE A 156 -10.87 2.43 1.35
N MET A 157 -10.62 2.74 0.08
CA MET A 157 -11.67 2.93 -0.92
C MET A 157 -12.38 1.62 -1.27
N LYS A 158 -11.64 0.51 -1.34
CA LYS A 158 -12.17 -0.82 -1.71
C LYS A 158 -12.90 -1.53 -0.56
N TYR A 159 -12.43 -1.38 0.67
CA TYR A 159 -12.98 -2.03 1.86
C TYR A 159 -13.30 -1.03 2.99
N PRO A 160 -14.09 0.02 2.72
CA PRO A 160 -14.39 1.07 3.70
C PRO A 160 -14.92 0.52 5.03
N GLU A 161 -15.76 -0.52 4.97
CA GLU A 161 -16.36 -1.19 6.13
C GLU A 161 -15.34 -1.78 7.11
N LYS A 162 -14.15 -2.16 6.63
CA LYS A 162 -13.11 -2.72 7.48
C LYS A 162 -12.46 -1.68 8.39
N PHE A 163 -12.66 -0.39 8.13
CA PHE A 163 -12.06 0.74 8.88
C PHE A 163 -13.06 1.50 9.75
N ILE A 164 -14.32 1.06 9.79
CA ILE A 164 -15.45 1.72 10.50
C ILE A 164 -15.62 1.23 11.95
N SER A 165 -14.82 0.25 12.42
CA SER A 165 -14.94 -0.39 13.75
C SER A 165 -14.17 0.30 14.87
#